data_AF-A0A929WG70-F1
#
_entry.id   AF-A0A929WG70-F1
#
_cell.length_a   1.000
_cell.length_b   1.000
_cell.length_c   1.000
_cell.angle_alpha   90.00
_cell.angle_beta   90.00
_cell.angle_gamma   90.00
#
_symmetry.space_group_name_H-M   'P 1'
#
loop_
_entity.id
_entity.type
_entity.pdbx_description
1 polymer ?
#
loop_
_entity_poly.entity_id
_entity_poly.type
_entity_poly.pdbx_seq_one_letter_code
_entity_poly.pdbx_strand_id
1 'polypeptide(L)'
;MKYMHFKGGCSYAGVANMLELSGYDTEDYIIANKIKLPYMFDYVDGTYLAGTRLQNQKWFNLFLNQIGFRLVEVKISSTDLVNFLQEDRPTMIGIISNKSKHAVIYYRHDKDDFYFINNKFENEQCSELIKMSATKLISSVPDVLIIGYLEKCDVENVDIISRLIHSVKTLEKMNRDLSLYCSSYHSKKDILSCRESLFRALFLETPIMFQLESNEYLYRNLQELQRSFMHALSIENDILLSNYIDMKLLNETIKSILNSIHNLIKNS
;
A
#
# COMPACT_ATOMS: atom_id res chain seq x y z
N MET A 1 4.35 2.30 20.88
CA MET A 1 4.60 1.68 19.56
C MET A 1 3.25 1.48 18.90
N LYS A 2 3.18 1.67 17.58
CA LYS A 2 1.97 1.45 16.77
C LYS A 2 2.12 0.13 16.00
N TYR A 3 1.02 -0.60 15.86
CA TYR A 3 1.00 -1.92 15.22
C TYR A 3 0.28 -1.89 13.88
N MET A 4 0.57 -2.90 13.06
CA MET A 4 -0.16 -3.15 11.81
C MET A 4 -1.53 -3.75 12.11
N HIS A 5 -2.59 -3.21 11.52
CA HIS A 5 -3.96 -3.73 11.61
C HIS A 5 -4.43 -4.41 10.31
N PHE A 6 -3.69 -4.24 9.20
CA PHE A 6 -4.00 -4.89 7.93
C PHE A 6 -2.76 -5.34 7.18
N LYS A 7 -2.91 -6.42 6.41
CA LYS A 7 -1.82 -7.02 5.62
C LYS A 7 -1.28 -6.02 4.60
N GLY A 8 0.04 -5.93 4.51
CA GLY A 8 0.73 -4.99 3.61
C GLY A 8 0.79 -3.55 4.15
N GLY A 9 0.19 -3.25 5.31
CA GLY A 9 0.16 -1.92 5.93
C GLY A 9 1.44 -1.47 6.64
N CYS A 10 2.60 -2.07 6.35
CA CYS A 10 3.84 -1.77 7.08
C CYS A 10 4.24 -0.29 6.99
N SER A 11 4.09 0.34 5.82
CA SER A 11 4.33 1.78 5.67
C SER A 11 3.28 2.63 6.39
N TYR A 12 2.03 2.19 6.48
CA TYR A 12 0.98 2.91 7.21
C TYR A 12 1.22 2.88 8.72
N ALA A 13 1.55 1.71 9.27
CA ALA A 13 2.02 1.59 10.66
C ALA A 13 3.32 2.39 10.87
N GLY A 14 4.18 2.46 9.86
CA GLY A 14 5.38 3.28 9.87
C GLY A 14 5.08 4.78 10.03
N VAL A 15 4.11 5.32 9.28
CA VAL A 15 3.67 6.71 9.45
C VAL A 15 3.08 6.93 10.84
N ALA A 16 2.25 6.01 11.34
CA ALA A 16 1.70 6.08 12.68
C ALA A 16 2.81 6.11 13.76
N ASN A 17 3.84 5.26 13.64
CA ASN A 17 4.98 5.26 14.53
C ASN A 17 5.80 6.57 14.47
N MET A 18 6.01 7.15 13.29
CA MET A 18 6.69 8.45 13.17
C MET A 18 5.88 9.61 13.78
N LEU A 19 4.55 9.57 13.65
CA LEU A 19 3.65 10.52 14.30
C LEU A 19 3.66 10.39 15.82
N GLU A 20 3.63 9.16 16.34
CA GLU A 20 3.75 8.87 17.77
C GLU A 20 5.05 9.45 18.36
N LEU A 21 6.19 9.22 17.69
CA LEU A 21 7.48 9.81 18.05
C LEU A 21 7.47 11.35 18.00
N SER A 22 6.56 11.93 17.23
CA SER A 22 6.35 13.38 17.11
C SER A 22 5.23 13.91 18.03
N GLY A 23 4.71 13.09 18.95
CA GLY A 23 3.67 13.45 19.91
C GLY A 23 2.24 13.48 19.35
N TYR A 24 1.98 12.83 18.21
CA TYR A 24 0.65 12.72 17.61
C TYR A 24 0.17 11.27 17.62
N ASP A 25 -0.88 11.00 18.40
CA ASP A 25 -1.46 9.67 18.56
C ASP A 25 -2.41 9.32 17.40
N THR A 26 -2.07 8.29 16.62
CA THR A 26 -2.94 7.71 15.57
C THR A 26 -2.54 6.27 15.28
N GLU A 27 -3.44 5.55 14.62
CA GLU A 27 -3.21 4.19 14.13
C GLU A 27 -3.25 4.13 12.59
N ASP A 28 -2.68 3.07 12.01
CA ASP A 28 -2.59 2.87 10.57
C ASP A 28 -3.97 2.84 9.86
N TYR A 29 -4.97 2.22 10.48
CA TYR A 29 -6.33 2.16 9.95
C TYR A 29 -7.03 3.53 9.98
N ILE A 30 -6.71 4.39 10.94
CA ILE A 30 -7.24 5.76 10.99
C ILE A 30 -6.73 6.54 9.79
N ILE A 31 -5.42 6.43 9.50
CA ILE A 31 -4.80 7.05 8.32
C ILE A 31 -5.48 6.54 7.04
N ALA A 32 -5.61 5.22 6.88
CA ALA A 32 -6.26 4.60 5.73
C ALA A 32 -7.71 5.09 5.53
N ASN A 33 -8.50 5.16 6.61
CA ASN A 33 -9.90 5.59 6.56
C ASN A 33 -10.04 7.10 6.26
N LYS A 34 -9.12 7.93 6.78
CA LYS A 34 -9.12 9.38 6.54
C LYS A 34 -8.82 9.72 5.08
N ILE A 35 -7.93 8.98 4.43
CA ILE A 35 -7.62 9.18 3.01
C ILE A 35 -8.58 8.41 2.07
N LYS A 36 -9.60 7.73 2.61
CA LYS A 36 -10.54 6.89 1.86
C LYS A 36 -9.84 5.81 1.04
N LEU A 37 -8.76 5.24 1.59
CA LEU A 37 -7.89 4.27 0.92
C LEU A 37 -8.63 3.12 0.20
N PRO A 38 -9.71 2.52 0.75
CA PRO A 38 -10.46 1.45 0.10
C PRO A 38 -11.08 1.82 -1.25
N TYR A 39 -11.20 3.11 -1.50
CA TYR A 39 -11.86 3.69 -2.67
C TYR A 39 -10.87 4.36 -3.62
N MET A 40 -9.57 4.31 -3.32
CA MET A 40 -8.52 4.94 -4.11
C MET A 40 -7.91 3.97 -5.13
N PHE A 41 -7.84 4.41 -6.38
CA PHE A 41 -7.25 3.69 -7.50
C PHE A 41 -6.36 4.63 -8.31
N ASP A 42 -5.20 4.12 -8.72
CA ASP A 42 -4.27 4.86 -9.55
C ASP A 42 -3.72 4.00 -10.69
N TYR A 43 -3.19 4.66 -11.71
CA TYR A 43 -2.54 4.00 -12.84
C TYR A 43 -1.25 4.72 -13.17
N VAL A 44 -0.13 4.05 -12.92
CA VAL A 44 1.22 4.62 -13.04
C VAL A 44 2.08 3.63 -13.82
N ASP A 45 2.74 4.11 -14.88
CA ASP A 45 3.68 3.34 -15.69
C ASP A 45 3.17 1.94 -16.10
N GLY A 46 1.92 1.89 -16.58
CA GLY A 46 1.30 0.64 -17.03
C GLY A 46 0.72 -0.24 -15.92
N THR A 47 0.74 0.20 -14.67
CA THR A 47 0.36 -0.60 -13.50
C THR A 47 -0.80 0.03 -12.75
N TYR A 48 -1.86 -0.75 -12.52
CA TYR A 48 -2.93 -0.39 -11.60
C TYR A 48 -2.49 -0.56 -10.15
N LEU A 49 -2.81 0.43 -9.32
CA LEU A 49 -2.50 0.47 -7.89
C LEU A 49 -3.79 0.70 -7.11
N ALA A 50 -3.92 -0.01 -5.98
CA ALA A 50 -4.99 0.13 -5.00
C ALA A 50 -4.47 -0.34 -3.63
N GLY A 51 -5.24 -0.06 -2.58
CA GLY A 51 -4.94 -0.51 -1.22
C GLY A 51 -3.55 -0.11 -0.75
N THR A 52 -2.84 -1.00 -0.06
CA THR A 52 -1.58 -0.66 0.60
C THR A 52 -0.44 -0.32 -0.37
N ARG A 53 -0.62 -0.50 -1.69
CA ARG A 53 0.35 -0.03 -2.69
C ARG A 53 0.34 1.49 -2.87
N LEU A 54 -0.70 2.18 -2.40
CA LEU A 54 -0.80 3.63 -2.38
C LEU A 54 -0.10 4.18 -1.13
N GLN A 55 1.22 4.09 -1.09
CA GLN A 55 2.03 4.28 0.13
C GLN A 55 3.24 5.20 -0.08
N ASN A 56 3.10 6.23 -0.92
CA ASN A 56 4.12 7.25 -1.11
C ASN A 56 3.60 8.62 -0.63
N GLN A 57 4.43 9.66 -0.74
CA GLN A 57 4.06 11.01 -0.25
C GLN A 57 2.76 11.55 -0.88
N LYS A 58 2.43 11.18 -2.13
CA LYS A 58 1.17 11.58 -2.80
C LYS A 58 -0.06 11.15 -2.00
N TRP A 59 0.00 9.99 -1.34
CA TRP A 59 -1.11 9.39 -0.62
C TRP A 59 -1.09 9.75 0.86
N PHE A 60 0.07 9.62 1.52
CA PHE A 60 0.18 9.93 2.95
C PHE A 60 -0.07 11.40 3.25
N ASN A 61 0.31 12.32 2.36
CA ASN A 61 0.10 13.75 2.56
C ASN A 61 -1.38 14.17 2.47
N LEU A 62 -2.27 13.31 1.96
CA LEU A 62 -3.73 13.54 2.08
C LEU A 62 -4.19 13.53 3.54
N PHE A 63 -3.53 12.76 4.40
CA PHE A 63 -3.80 12.78 5.84
C PHE A 63 -2.87 13.75 6.57
N LEU A 64 -1.56 13.66 6.31
CA LEU A 64 -0.57 14.39 7.09
C LEU A 64 -0.75 15.91 7.01
N ASN A 65 -1.02 16.46 5.81
CA ASN A 65 -1.14 17.91 5.67
C ASN A 65 -2.36 18.46 6.43
N GLN A 66 -3.40 17.64 6.68
CA GLN A 66 -4.56 18.05 7.49
C GLN A 66 -4.23 18.22 8.98
N ILE A 67 -3.10 17.66 9.43
CA ILE A 67 -2.70 17.64 10.84
C ILE A 67 -1.37 18.38 11.07
N GLY A 68 -0.91 19.16 10.09
CA GLY A 68 0.31 19.98 10.20
C GLY A 68 1.61 19.19 10.07
N PHE A 69 1.57 18.07 9.35
CA PHE A 69 2.74 17.27 9.01
C PHE A 69 2.83 17.04 7.50
N ARG A 70 4.02 16.72 7.01
CA ARG A 70 4.21 16.30 5.62
C ARG A 70 5.25 15.18 5.57
N LEU A 71 4.96 14.13 4.82
CA LEU A 71 5.97 13.15 4.43
C LEU A 71 6.80 13.73 3.29
N VAL A 72 8.11 13.78 3.49
CA VAL A 72 9.10 14.11 2.48
C VAL A 72 9.82 12.83 2.10
N GLU A 73 9.80 12.50 0.81
CA GLU A 73 10.54 11.38 0.26
C GLU A 73 11.81 11.85 -0.45
N VAL A 74 12.96 11.32 -0.05
CA VAL A 74 14.25 11.63 -0.67
C VAL A 74 14.91 10.38 -1.21
N LYS A 75 15.52 10.51 -2.39
CA LYS A 75 16.31 9.45 -3.02
C LYS A 75 17.76 9.60 -2.56
N ILE A 76 18.31 8.53 -1.99
CA ILE A 76 19.66 8.52 -1.43
C ILE A 76 20.40 7.25 -1.84
N SER A 77 21.73 7.28 -1.79
CA SER A 77 22.57 6.08 -1.96
C SER A 77 22.62 5.28 -0.65
N SER A 78 22.85 3.97 -0.73
CA SER A 78 23.05 3.13 0.46
C SER A 78 24.26 3.59 1.29
N THR A 79 25.29 4.14 0.65
CA THR A 79 26.51 4.64 1.32
C THR A 79 26.28 5.93 2.10
N ASP A 80 25.36 6.80 1.63
CA ASP A 80 25.04 8.06 2.32
C ASP A 80 23.99 7.87 3.44
N LEU A 81 23.31 6.73 3.46
CA LEU A 81 22.24 6.43 4.42
C LEU A 81 22.69 6.57 5.88
N VAL A 82 23.88 6.05 6.21
CA VAL A 82 24.41 6.07 7.59
C VAL A 82 24.59 7.51 8.07
N ASN A 83 25.14 8.39 7.23
CA ASN A 83 25.33 9.79 7.55
C ASN A 83 23.99 10.52 7.67
N PHE A 84 23.04 10.21 6.77
CA PHE A 84 21.71 10.81 6.81
C PHE A 84 20.97 10.55 8.12
N LEU A 85 21.08 9.33 8.67
CA LEU A 85 20.38 8.96 9.91
C LEU A 85 20.98 9.62 11.16
N GLN A 86 22.15 10.25 11.08
CA GLN A 86 22.73 10.99 12.21
C GLN A 86 21.96 12.28 12.55
N GLU A 87 21.00 12.70 11.72
CA GLU A 87 20.19 13.91 11.95
C GLU A 87 19.12 13.75 13.06
N ASP A 88 19.18 12.72 13.92
CA ASP A 88 18.25 12.43 15.03
C ASP A 88 16.76 12.60 14.67
N ARG A 89 16.40 12.32 13.42
CA ARG A 89 15.05 12.45 12.88
C ARG A 89 14.45 11.07 12.56
N PRO A 90 13.24 10.76 13.06
CA PRO A 90 12.55 9.53 12.68
C PRO A 90 12.42 9.39 11.17
N THR A 91 12.87 8.25 10.65
CA THR A 91 12.97 8.03 9.19
C THR A 91 12.48 6.63 8.83
N MET A 92 11.53 6.55 7.91
CA MET A 92 11.06 5.30 7.31
C MET A 92 12.03 4.81 6.24
N ILE A 93 12.43 3.53 6.35
CA ILE A 93 13.35 2.87 5.44
C ILE A 93 12.79 1.50 5.05
N GLY A 94 12.86 1.19 3.75
CA GLY A 94 12.58 -0.15 3.25
C GLY A 94 13.81 -1.03 3.28
N ILE A 95 13.89 -1.95 4.25
CA ILE A 95 14.96 -2.95 4.34
C ILE A 95 14.58 -4.25 3.63
N ILE A 96 15.58 -4.99 3.16
CA ILE A 96 15.42 -6.33 2.58
C ILE A 96 15.52 -7.34 3.71
N SER A 97 14.39 -7.94 4.07
CA SER A 97 14.28 -9.01 5.06
C SER A 97 13.58 -10.22 4.45
N ASN A 98 14.14 -11.41 4.64
CA ASN A 98 13.61 -12.67 4.09
C ASN A 98 13.25 -12.60 2.59
N LYS A 99 14.13 -11.97 1.79
CA LYS A 99 13.95 -11.75 0.33
C LYS A 99 12.75 -10.86 -0.04
N SER A 100 12.20 -10.13 0.92
CA SER A 100 11.09 -9.18 0.71
C SER A 100 11.45 -7.81 1.26
N LYS A 101 10.80 -6.75 0.75
CA LYS A 101 10.96 -5.41 1.32
C LYS A 101 10.06 -5.26 2.55
N HIS A 102 10.61 -4.72 3.62
CA HIS A 102 9.92 -4.43 4.88
C HIS A 102 10.19 -2.99 5.31
N ALA A 103 9.15 -2.25 5.68
CA ALA A 103 9.30 -0.87 6.15
C ALA A 103 9.59 -0.85 7.65
N VAL A 104 10.66 -0.18 8.06
CA VAL A 104 11.06 0.02 9.46
C VAL A 104 11.29 1.49 9.74
N ILE A 105 11.14 1.92 11.00
CA ILE A 105 11.33 3.32 11.39
C ILE A 105 12.60 3.48 12.20
N TYR A 106 13.61 4.12 11.62
CA TYR A 106 14.76 4.61 12.36
C TYR A 106 14.29 5.60 13.43
N TYR A 107 14.78 5.50 14.66
CA TYR A 107 14.42 6.45 15.72
C TYR A 107 15.58 6.91 16.60
N ARG A 108 16.72 6.21 16.59
CA ARG A 108 17.95 6.65 17.28
C ARG A 108 19.15 5.81 16.85
N HIS A 109 20.33 6.32 17.14
CA HIS A 109 21.58 5.56 17.06
C HIS A 109 22.40 5.69 18.35
N ASP A 110 23.35 4.78 18.53
CA ASP A 110 24.49 4.99 19.43
C ASP A 110 25.79 5.03 18.59
N LYS A 111 26.97 4.83 19.20
CA LYS A 111 28.24 4.94 18.48
C LYS A 111 28.38 3.91 17.35
N ASP A 112 27.87 2.70 17.55
CA ASP A 112 28.14 1.57 16.67
C ASP A 112 26.87 1.04 15.98
N ASP A 113 25.69 1.35 16.54
CA ASP A 113 24.44 0.71 16.15
C ASP A 113 23.28 1.68 15.93
N PHE A 114 22.44 1.32 14.95
CA PHE A 114 21.20 1.97 14.57
C PHE A 114 20.01 1.17 15.07
N TYR A 115 19.01 1.87 15.62
CA TYR A 115 17.82 1.26 16.20
C TYR A 115 16.59 1.63 15.38
N PHE A 116 15.81 0.60 15.06
CA PHE A 116 14.61 0.73 14.24
C PHE A 116 13.41 0.12 14.97
N ILE A 117 12.26 0.77 14.86
CA ILE A 117 10.96 0.18 15.18
C ILE A 117 10.60 -0.78 14.05
N ASN A 118 10.30 -2.02 14.42
CA ASN A 118 9.85 -3.06 13.50
C ASN A 118 8.33 -2.97 13.35
N ASN A 119 7.83 -2.44 12.23
CA ASN A 119 6.39 -2.45 11.97
C ASN A 119 5.92 -3.91 11.89
N LYS A 120 5.06 -4.34 12.83
CA LYS A 120 4.60 -5.72 12.98
C LYS A 120 3.14 -5.75 13.43
N PHE A 121 2.50 -6.90 13.31
CA PHE A 121 1.25 -7.13 14.03
C PHE A 121 1.53 -7.30 15.53
N GLU A 122 0.63 -6.83 16.39
CA GLU A 122 0.77 -6.90 17.85
C GLU A 122 1.14 -8.31 18.34
N ASN A 123 0.44 -9.32 17.82
CA ASN A 123 0.60 -10.73 18.21
C ASN A 123 1.72 -11.48 17.47
N GLU A 124 2.48 -10.82 16.60
CA GLU A 124 3.56 -11.45 15.84
C GLU A 124 4.76 -11.76 16.74
N GLN A 125 5.33 -12.96 16.62
CA GLN A 125 6.45 -13.43 17.47
C GLN A 125 7.81 -12.95 16.93
N CYS A 126 7.94 -11.63 16.74
CA CYS A 126 9.18 -10.97 16.34
C CYS A 126 9.47 -9.76 17.24
N SER A 127 10.74 -9.36 17.30
CA SER A 127 11.17 -8.22 18.13
C SER A 127 10.48 -6.93 17.68
N GLU A 128 10.08 -6.10 18.64
CA GLU A 128 9.55 -4.75 18.40
C GLU A 128 10.62 -3.79 17.87
N LEU A 129 11.87 -4.05 18.25
CA LEU A 129 13.03 -3.26 17.86
C LEU A 129 14.02 -4.11 17.08
N ILE A 130 14.56 -3.53 16.01
CA ILE A 130 15.66 -4.10 15.24
C ILE A 130 16.90 -3.25 15.50
N LYS A 131 18.00 -3.92 15.81
CA LYS A 131 19.32 -3.33 16.00
C LYS A 131 20.21 -3.73 14.83
N MET A 132 20.90 -2.77 14.21
CA MET A 132 21.84 -3.03 13.12
C MET A 132 23.09 -2.17 13.23
N SER A 133 24.25 -2.75 12.97
CA SER A 133 25.46 -1.97 12.67
C SER A 133 25.32 -1.23 11.34
N ALA A 134 26.16 -0.22 11.11
CA ALA A 134 26.24 0.49 9.83
C ALA A 134 26.42 -0.46 8.63
N THR A 135 27.32 -1.45 8.74
CA THR A 135 27.58 -2.43 7.68
C THR A 135 26.38 -3.33 7.40
N LYS A 136 25.64 -3.71 8.45
CA LYS A 136 24.41 -4.50 8.29
C LYS A 136 23.30 -3.67 7.65
N LEU A 137 23.16 -2.40 8.02
CA LEU A 137 22.18 -1.50 7.44
C LEU A 137 22.40 -1.34 5.94
N ILE A 138 23.62 -0.99 5.53
CA ILE A 138 23.99 -0.79 4.11
C ILE A 138 23.72 -2.05 3.29
N SER A 139 24.10 -3.23 3.81
CA SER A 139 23.87 -4.51 3.12
C SER A 139 22.40 -4.98 3.14
N SER A 140 21.54 -4.31 3.90
CA SER A 140 20.11 -4.64 4.01
C SER A 140 19.23 -3.71 3.18
N VAL A 141 19.80 -2.85 2.33
CA VAL A 141 19.06 -1.92 1.45
C VAL A 141 19.59 -2.01 0.03
N PRO A 142 18.81 -1.62 -1.01
CA PRO A 142 19.36 -1.49 -2.36
C PRO A 142 20.37 -0.33 -2.44
N ASP A 143 21.23 -0.36 -3.47
CA ASP A 143 22.26 0.68 -3.73
C ASP A 143 21.69 2.09 -3.77
N VAL A 144 20.45 2.21 -4.25
CA VAL A 144 19.69 3.45 -4.28
C VAL A 144 18.31 3.18 -3.73
N LEU A 145 17.92 3.95 -2.73
CA LEU A 145 16.65 3.81 -2.03
C LEU A 145 15.92 5.15 -1.92
N ILE A 146 14.62 5.05 -1.66
CA ILE A 146 13.80 6.18 -1.23
C ILE A 146 13.57 5.98 0.27
N ILE A 147 13.85 7.02 1.04
CA ILE A 147 13.53 7.11 2.46
C ILE A 147 12.50 8.21 2.68
N GLY A 148 11.72 8.09 3.74
CA GLY A 148 10.68 9.05 4.09
C GLY A 148 10.84 9.57 5.51
N TYR A 149 10.68 10.87 5.74
CA TYR A 149 10.63 11.45 7.08
C TYR A 149 9.53 12.50 7.16
N LEU A 150 9.10 12.81 8.38
CA LEU A 150 8.07 13.82 8.61
C LEU A 150 8.70 15.19 8.84
N GLU A 151 8.10 16.21 8.24
CA GLU A 151 8.33 17.61 8.56
C GLU A 151 7.05 18.25 9.09
N LYS A 152 7.19 19.30 9.89
CA LYS A 152 6.07 20.16 10.27
C LYS A 152 5.73 21.08 9.10
N CYS A 153 4.45 21.28 8.86
CA CYS A 153 3.94 22.23 7.87
C CYS A 153 2.69 22.93 8.39
N ASP A 154 2.23 23.94 7.66
CA ASP A 154 0.90 24.52 7.90
C ASP A 154 -0.19 23.47 7.62
N VAL A 155 -1.31 23.59 8.33
CA VAL A 155 -2.49 22.77 8.06
C VAL A 155 -3.07 23.16 6.71
N GLU A 156 -3.23 22.19 5.81
CA GLU A 156 -3.76 22.41 4.47
C GLU A 156 -5.10 21.70 4.27
N ASN A 157 -5.96 22.31 3.46
CA ASN A 157 -7.11 21.61 2.92
C ASN A 157 -6.67 20.75 1.72
N VAL A 158 -6.82 19.44 1.84
CA VAL A 158 -6.42 18.49 0.80
C VAL A 158 -7.59 18.14 -0.11
N ASP A 159 -7.31 17.97 -1.39
CA ASP A 159 -8.32 17.65 -2.39
C ASP A 159 -8.54 16.12 -2.52
N ILE A 160 -9.26 15.55 -1.56
CA ILE A 160 -9.68 14.13 -1.60
C ILE A 160 -10.65 13.88 -2.76
N ILE A 161 -11.51 14.86 -3.09
CA ILE A 161 -12.56 14.68 -4.10
C ILE A 161 -11.98 14.48 -5.49
N SER A 162 -10.98 15.27 -5.90
CA SER A 162 -10.31 15.05 -7.18
C SER A 162 -9.62 13.67 -7.24
N ARG A 163 -9.13 13.15 -6.10
CA ARG A 163 -8.56 11.79 -6.04
C ARG A 163 -9.61 10.70 -6.22
N LEU A 164 -10.80 10.88 -5.64
CA LEU A 164 -11.93 9.97 -5.85
C LEU A 164 -12.43 10.02 -7.30
N ILE A 165 -12.54 11.21 -7.90
CA ILE A 165 -12.92 11.36 -9.32
C ILE A 165 -11.90 10.67 -10.24
N HIS A 166 -10.60 10.81 -9.95
CA HIS A 166 -9.55 10.08 -10.66
C HIS A 166 -9.70 8.56 -10.49
N SER A 167 -10.00 8.11 -9.27
CA SER A 167 -10.19 6.70 -8.95
C SER A 167 -11.36 6.07 -9.73
N VAL A 168 -12.47 6.81 -9.92
CA VAL A 168 -13.58 6.39 -10.81
C VAL A 168 -13.07 6.11 -12.22
N LYS A 169 -12.37 7.07 -12.84
CA LYS A 169 -11.85 6.93 -14.21
C LYS A 169 -10.87 5.77 -14.33
N THR A 170 -9.99 5.61 -13.34
CA THR A 170 -9.02 4.52 -13.28
C THR A 170 -9.72 3.16 -13.18
N LEU A 171 -10.70 3.03 -12.29
CA LEU A 171 -11.43 1.78 -12.07
C LEU A 171 -12.29 1.40 -13.28
N GLU A 172 -12.92 2.37 -13.95
CA GLU A 172 -13.62 2.14 -15.21
C GLU A 172 -12.69 1.65 -16.32
N LYS A 173 -11.49 2.24 -16.43
CA LYS A 173 -10.46 1.76 -17.37
C LYS A 173 -10.01 0.35 -17.02
N MET A 174 -9.71 0.09 -15.75
CA MET A 174 -9.33 -1.24 -15.27
C MET A 174 -10.40 -2.29 -15.60
N ASN A 175 -11.69 -1.95 -15.45
CA ASN A 175 -12.78 -2.87 -15.79
C ASN A 175 -12.77 -3.27 -17.27
N ARG A 176 -12.54 -2.29 -18.17
CA ARG A 176 -12.44 -2.56 -19.61
C ARG A 176 -11.24 -3.45 -19.93
N ASP A 177 -10.09 -3.14 -19.35
CA ASP A 177 -8.85 -3.90 -19.58
C ASP A 177 -8.97 -5.33 -19.04
N LEU A 178 -9.55 -5.51 -17.85
CA LEU A 178 -9.83 -6.83 -17.27
C LEU A 178 -10.79 -7.63 -18.16
N SER A 179 -11.87 -7.00 -18.62
CA SER A 179 -12.86 -7.66 -19.49
C SER A 179 -12.24 -8.10 -20.81
N LEU A 180 -11.45 -7.23 -21.44
CA LEU A 180 -10.74 -7.55 -22.68
C LEU A 180 -9.74 -8.69 -22.46
N TYR A 181 -8.90 -8.58 -21.43
CA TYR A 181 -7.89 -9.60 -21.15
C TYR A 181 -8.54 -10.95 -20.84
N CYS A 182 -9.60 -10.98 -20.03
CA CYS A 182 -10.25 -12.23 -19.65
C CYS A 182 -11.02 -12.91 -20.79
N SER A 183 -11.29 -12.20 -21.89
CA SER A 183 -12.01 -12.69 -23.07
C SER A 183 -11.12 -13.38 -24.12
N SER A 184 -9.82 -13.50 -23.86
CA SER A 184 -8.87 -14.17 -24.76
C SER A 184 -8.13 -15.32 -24.06
N TYR A 185 -7.61 -16.25 -24.85
CA TYR A 185 -6.73 -17.31 -24.34
C TYR A 185 -5.36 -16.73 -23.98
N HIS A 186 -4.86 -17.11 -22.81
CA HIS A 186 -3.52 -16.73 -22.34
C HIS A 186 -2.80 -17.93 -21.75
N SER A 187 -1.49 -17.96 -21.95
CA SER A 187 -0.64 -18.90 -21.24
C SER A 187 -0.52 -18.51 -19.76
N LYS A 188 -0.21 -19.48 -18.90
CA LYS A 188 0.12 -19.23 -17.50
C LYS A 188 1.22 -18.18 -17.33
N LYS A 189 2.22 -18.19 -18.22
CA LYS A 189 3.33 -17.22 -18.20
C LYS A 189 2.83 -15.80 -18.44
N ASP A 190 1.91 -15.61 -19.38
CA ASP A 190 1.36 -14.29 -19.70
C ASP A 190 0.52 -13.74 -18.55
N ILE A 191 -0.31 -14.58 -17.94
CA ILE A 191 -1.13 -14.20 -16.78
C ILE A 191 -0.24 -13.81 -15.60
N LEU A 192 0.81 -14.60 -15.33
CA LEU A 192 1.79 -14.27 -14.28
C LEU A 192 2.54 -12.97 -14.59
N SER A 193 2.85 -12.69 -15.86
CA SER A 193 3.57 -11.47 -16.26
C SER A 193 2.76 -10.19 -16.02
N CYS A 194 1.43 -10.25 -16.15
CA CYS A 194 0.54 -9.10 -15.94
C CYS A 194 -0.16 -9.12 -14.57
N ARG A 195 0.11 -10.12 -13.72
CA ARG A 195 -0.47 -10.23 -12.37
C ARG A 195 -0.27 -8.94 -11.57
N GLU A 196 0.95 -8.40 -11.59
CA GLU A 196 1.32 -7.22 -10.80
C GLU A 196 0.74 -5.91 -11.36
N SER A 197 0.56 -5.83 -12.69
CA SER A 197 0.12 -4.61 -13.38
C SER A 197 -1.38 -4.52 -13.59
N LEU A 198 -2.07 -5.64 -13.82
CA LEU A 198 -3.50 -5.69 -14.13
C LEU A 198 -4.36 -6.21 -12.97
N PHE A 199 -3.98 -7.35 -12.39
CA PHE A 199 -4.86 -8.08 -11.47
C PHE A 199 -4.67 -7.71 -9.99
N ARG A 200 -3.44 -7.39 -9.58
CA ARG A 200 -3.07 -7.22 -8.18
C ARG A 200 -3.91 -6.17 -7.46
N ALA A 201 -4.14 -5.02 -8.07
CA ALA A 201 -4.92 -3.94 -7.46
C ALA A 201 -6.31 -4.43 -7.00
N LEU A 202 -7.08 -5.03 -7.89
CA LEU A 202 -8.43 -5.47 -7.58
C LEU A 202 -8.46 -6.78 -6.79
N PHE A 203 -7.73 -7.80 -7.22
CA PHE A 203 -7.87 -9.15 -6.66
C PHE A 203 -7.02 -9.41 -5.43
N LEU A 204 -5.95 -8.66 -5.21
CA LEU A 204 -5.02 -8.93 -4.10
C LEU A 204 -4.99 -7.82 -3.06
N GLU A 205 -5.08 -6.55 -3.47
CA GLU A 205 -5.01 -5.41 -2.56
C GLU A 205 -6.39 -4.95 -2.06
N THR A 206 -7.40 -4.95 -2.92
CA THR A 206 -8.73 -4.43 -2.56
C THR A 206 -9.52 -5.27 -1.52
N PRO A 207 -9.42 -6.62 -1.44
CA PRO A 207 -10.19 -7.38 -0.46
C PRO A 207 -9.92 -6.94 0.98
N ILE A 208 -8.65 -6.78 1.37
CA ILE A 208 -8.29 -6.38 2.74
C ILE A 208 -8.78 -4.97 3.08
N MET A 209 -8.94 -4.10 2.08
CA MET A 209 -9.48 -2.75 2.27
C MET A 209 -10.97 -2.76 2.61
N PHE A 210 -11.77 -3.63 1.98
CA PHE A 210 -13.18 -3.77 2.32
C PHE A 210 -13.43 -4.60 3.58
N GLN A 211 -12.46 -5.44 3.97
CA GLN A 211 -12.44 -6.01 5.31
C GLN A 211 -12.27 -4.91 6.36
N LEU A 212 -11.36 -3.96 6.14
CA LEU A 212 -11.11 -2.84 7.05
C LEU A 212 -12.34 -1.94 7.22
N GLU A 213 -13.09 -1.70 6.14
CA GLU A 213 -14.35 -0.94 6.16
C GLU A 213 -15.54 -1.73 6.71
N SER A 214 -15.36 -2.98 7.11
CA SER A 214 -16.46 -3.88 7.50
C SER A 214 -17.55 -4.01 6.42
N ASN A 215 -17.19 -3.86 5.14
CA ASN A 215 -18.11 -4.04 4.02
C ASN A 215 -18.13 -5.51 3.60
N GLU A 216 -18.93 -6.32 4.29
CA GLU A 216 -18.99 -7.76 4.07
C GLU A 216 -19.35 -8.15 2.64
N TYR A 217 -20.25 -7.39 1.99
CA TYR A 217 -20.69 -7.68 0.63
C TYR A 217 -19.54 -7.59 -0.38
N LEU A 218 -18.85 -6.44 -0.43
CA LEU A 218 -17.71 -6.26 -1.33
C LEU A 218 -16.55 -7.17 -0.97
N TYR A 219 -16.29 -7.37 0.32
CA TYR A 219 -15.25 -8.27 0.78
C TYR A 219 -15.45 -9.71 0.27
N ARG A 220 -16.65 -10.28 0.46
CA ARG A 220 -16.96 -11.65 0.04
C ARG A 220 -16.86 -11.82 -1.47
N ASN A 221 -17.41 -10.89 -2.25
CA ASN A 221 -17.34 -10.94 -3.71
C ASN A 221 -15.88 -10.88 -4.20
N LEU A 222 -15.07 -9.98 -3.63
CA LEU A 222 -13.66 -9.87 -4.00
C LEU A 222 -12.85 -11.09 -3.57
N GLN A 223 -13.17 -11.72 -2.44
CA GLN A 223 -12.56 -12.99 -2.04
C GLN A 223 -12.89 -14.12 -3.00
N GLU A 224 -14.13 -14.20 -3.47
CA GLU A 224 -14.54 -15.19 -4.47
C GLU A 224 -13.76 -15.00 -5.78
N LEU A 225 -13.73 -13.77 -6.30
CA LEU A 225 -12.95 -13.42 -7.50
C LEU A 225 -11.45 -13.72 -7.32
N GLN A 226 -10.89 -13.43 -6.15
CA GLN A 226 -9.51 -13.76 -5.81
C GLN A 226 -9.28 -15.27 -5.86
N ARG A 227 -10.16 -16.08 -5.25
CA ARG A 227 -10.02 -17.56 -5.27
C ARG A 227 -10.10 -18.10 -6.69
N SER A 228 -11.05 -17.62 -7.49
CA SER A 228 -11.18 -18.00 -8.90
C SER A 228 -9.93 -17.66 -9.70
N PHE A 229 -9.35 -16.47 -9.50
CA PHE A 229 -8.11 -16.08 -10.16
C PHE A 229 -6.92 -16.95 -9.71
N MET A 230 -6.79 -17.23 -8.41
CA MET A 230 -5.73 -18.11 -7.90
C MET A 230 -5.87 -19.56 -8.40
N HIS A 231 -7.11 -20.06 -8.54
CA HIS A 231 -7.37 -21.36 -9.15
C HIS A 231 -6.97 -21.36 -10.63
N ALA A 232 -7.31 -20.32 -11.40
CA ALA A 232 -6.92 -20.19 -12.80
C ALA A 232 -5.39 -20.21 -12.97
N LEU A 233 -4.63 -19.60 -12.06
CA LEU A 233 -3.16 -19.63 -12.05
C LEU A 233 -2.55 -21.02 -11.81
N SER A 234 -3.32 -21.99 -11.32
CA SER A 234 -2.87 -23.37 -11.13
C SER A 234 -2.96 -24.22 -12.41
N ILE A 235 -3.63 -23.72 -13.45
CA ILE A 235 -3.81 -24.43 -14.71
C ILE A 235 -2.59 -24.21 -15.60
N GLU A 236 -2.01 -25.30 -16.13
CA GLU A 236 -0.80 -25.24 -16.97
C GLU A 236 -1.07 -24.94 -18.44
N ASN A 237 -2.28 -25.27 -18.93
CA ASN A 237 -2.66 -25.05 -20.32
C ASN A 237 -3.02 -23.59 -20.57
N ASP A 238 -3.06 -23.19 -21.85
CA ASP A 238 -3.65 -21.92 -22.25
C ASP A 238 -5.13 -21.91 -21.87
N ILE A 239 -5.54 -20.85 -21.17
CA ILE A 239 -6.89 -20.72 -20.64
C ILE A 239 -7.54 -19.42 -21.07
N LEU A 240 -8.85 -19.51 -21.27
CA LEU A 240 -9.74 -18.37 -21.29
C LEU A 240 -10.13 -18.04 -19.84
N LEU A 241 -9.63 -16.94 -19.28
CA LEU A 241 -9.86 -16.60 -17.86
C LEU A 241 -11.35 -16.43 -17.53
N SER A 242 -12.18 -15.99 -18.48
CA SER A 242 -13.63 -15.90 -18.28
C SER A 242 -14.32 -17.25 -18.06
N ASN A 243 -13.65 -18.39 -18.28
CA ASN A 243 -14.17 -19.71 -17.90
C ASN A 243 -13.97 -20.01 -16.41
N TYR A 244 -13.13 -19.25 -15.72
CA TYR A 244 -12.77 -19.46 -14.32
C TYR A 244 -13.23 -18.31 -13.43
N ILE A 245 -13.20 -17.09 -13.95
CA ILE A 245 -13.65 -15.88 -13.26
C ILE A 245 -15.08 -15.58 -13.69
N ASP A 246 -16.00 -15.49 -12.72
CA ASP A 246 -17.35 -15.01 -12.98
C ASP A 246 -17.30 -13.53 -13.39
N MET A 247 -17.42 -13.31 -14.71
CA MET A 247 -17.37 -11.97 -15.30
C MET A 247 -18.59 -11.12 -14.92
N LYS A 248 -19.73 -11.73 -14.59
CA LYS A 248 -20.91 -11.00 -14.10
C LYS A 248 -20.63 -10.50 -12.68
N LEU A 249 -20.15 -11.38 -11.80
CA LEU A 249 -19.75 -11.01 -10.44
C LEU A 249 -18.67 -9.93 -10.44
N LEU A 250 -17.67 -10.03 -11.32
CA LEU A 250 -16.62 -9.01 -11.48
C LEU A 250 -17.22 -7.64 -11.80
N ASN A 251 -18.07 -7.57 -12.82
CA ASN A 251 -18.70 -6.32 -13.25
C ASN A 251 -19.62 -5.74 -12.18
N GLU A 252 -20.42 -6.57 -11.51
CA GLU A 252 -21.31 -6.14 -10.42
C GLU A 252 -20.51 -5.63 -9.20
N THR A 253 -19.39 -6.27 -8.89
CA THR A 253 -18.48 -5.87 -7.80
C THR A 253 -17.84 -4.52 -8.11
N ILE A 254 -17.28 -4.34 -9.31
CA ILE A 254 -16.70 -3.05 -9.73
C ILE A 254 -17.77 -1.95 -9.74
N LYS A 255 -18.96 -2.24 -10.27
CA LYS A 255 -20.08 -1.28 -10.26
C LYS A 255 -20.47 -0.88 -8.83
N SER A 256 -20.45 -1.82 -7.90
CA SER A 256 -20.74 -1.55 -6.49
C SER A 256 -19.68 -0.66 -5.85
N ILE A 257 -18.39 -0.90 -6.15
CA ILE A 257 -17.29 -0.01 -5.71
C ILE A 257 -17.47 1.40 -6.29
N LEU A 258 -17.74 1.52 -7.61
CA LEU A 258 -17.98 2.81 -8.26
C LEU A 258 -19.15 3.57 -7.63
N ASN A 259 -20.25 2.89 -7.32
CA ASN A 259 -21.39 3.50 -6.63
C ASN A 259 -21.00 4.04 -5.25
N SER A 260 -20.19 3.30 -4.49
CA SER A 260 -19.67 3.78 -3.21
C SER A 260 -18.79 5.02 -3.38
N ILE A 261 -17.91 5.05 -4.39
CA ILE A 261 -17.08 6.22 -4.69
C ILE A 261 -17.97 7.43 -5.04
N HIS A 262 -18.97 7.25 -5.90
CA HIS A 262 -19.90 8.33 -6.25
C HIS A 262 -20.70 8.85 -5.05
N ASN A 263 -21.11 7.97 -4.14
CA ASN A 263 -21.78 8.37 -2.91
C ASN A 263 -20.86 9.19 -2.00
N LEU A 264 -19.58 8.79 -1.88
CA LEU A 264 -18.59 9.57 -1.13
C LEU A 264 -18.39 10.96 -1.74
N ILE A 265 -18.29 11.07 -3.06
CA ILE A 265 -18.14 12.36 -3.75
C ILE A 265 -19.36 13.26 -3.52
N LYS A 266 -20.57 12.71 -3.57
CA LYS A 266 -21.82 13.49 -3.37
C LYS A 266 -22.02 13.98 -1.94
N ASN A 267 -21.43 13.28 -0.97
CA ASN A 267 -21.64 13.52 0.46
C ASN A 267 -20.46 14.23 1.15
N SER A 268 -19.44 14.67 0.40
CA SER A 268 -18.31 15.45 0.92
C SER A 268 -18.51 16.93 0.64
#